data_AF-A0A136KRL1-F1
#
_entry.id   AF-A0A136KRL1-F1
#
_cell.length_a   1.000
_cell.length_b   1.000
_cell.length_c   1.000
_cell.angle_alpha   90.00
_cell.angle_beta   90.00
_cell.angle_gamma   90.00
#
_symmetry.space_group_name_H-M   'P 1'
#
loop_
_entity.id
_entity.type
_entity.pdbx_description
1 polymer ?
#
loop_
_entity_poly.entity_id
_entity_poly.type
_entity_poly.pdbx_seq_one_letter_code
_entity_poly.pdbx_strand_id
1 'polypeptide(L)'
;MESRYKEFAKVGARNIESYNSRPDVQKVPYIVFIIDELADLMIFAPREAEEHITRIAQMARATGIHLILATQRPSVDVITGLMKANIPSRMAFNVPSLVDSRVVLDMPGAEKLVGRGDMLYLPSDQAKPKRIQGPYLSEKDISNIVEFLKKRTPVVHYTEEVTEQDISSVSGGSRSGGMSGDGQDPLFNKALDAIYQDGKASASLLQRRLSVGYSRAARIIDQLQAAGIIGPQQGSKPREILSRGTAATQSEESLNLEEDLHM
;
A
#
# COMPACT_ATOMS: atom_id res chain seq x y z
N MET A 1 -9.22 9.84 -5.43
CA MET A 1 -9.37 10.17 -6.87
C MET A 1 -10.80 9.96 -7.36
N GLU A 2 -11.36 8.74 -7.27
CA GLU A 2 -12.70 8.43 -7.82
C GLU A 2 -13.83 9.29 -7.24
N SER A 3 -13.77 9.58 -5.94
CA SER A 3 -14.73 10.50 -5.29
C SER A 3 -14.74 11.87 -5.99
N ARG A 4 -13.56 12.45 -6.27
CA ARG A 4 -13.44 13.73 -7.01
C ARG A 4 -14.00 13.63 -8.42
N TYR A 5 -13.76 12.52 -9.13
CA TYR A 5 -14.37 12.32 -10.45
C TYR A 5 -15.90 12.36 -10.40
N LYS A 6 -16.51 11.65 -9.44
CA LYS A 6 -17.96 11.63 -9.24
C LYS A 6 -18.48 13.03 -8.87
N GLU A 7 -17.77 13.73 -8.00
CA GLU A 7 -18.13 15.09 -7.56
C GLU A 7 -18.05 16.10 -8.71
N PHE A 8 -16.98 16.06 -9.50
CA PHE A 8 -16.77 16.97 -10.63
C PHE A 8 -17.83 16.74 -11.72
N ALA A 9 -18.16 15.47 -11.99
CA ALA A 9 -19.17 15.09 -12.97
C ALA A 9 -20.56 15.64 -12.62
N LYS A 10 -20.96 15.65 -11.33
CA LYS A 10 -22.26 16.18 -10.88
C LYS A 10 -22.48 17.64 -11.26
N VAL A 11 -21.41 18.42 -11.32
CA VAL A 11 -21.46 19.86 -11.65
C VAL A 11 -20.90 20.17 -13.04
N GLY A 12 -20.64 19.15 -13.86
CA GLY A 12 -20.10 19.30 -15.22
C GLY A 12 -18.68 19.87 -15.29
N ALA A 13 -17.90 19.79 -14.20
CA ALA A 13 -16.51 20.21 -14.16
C ALA A 13 -15.60 19.15 -14.78
N ARG A 14 -14.62 19.58 -15.59
CA ARG A 14 -13.68 18.68 -16.29
C ARG A 14 -12.40 18.41 -15.50
N ASN A 15 -12.03 19.32 -14.61
CA ASN A 15 -10.83 19.25 -13.78
C ASN A 15 -11.00 20.09 -12.50
N ILE A 16 -10.04 19.98 -11.59
CA ILE A 16 -10.04 20.68 -10.30
C ILE A 16 -10.09 22.21 -10.46
N GLU A 17 -9.45 22.78 -11.49
CA GLU A 17 -9.49 24.22 -11.75
C GLU A 17 -10.90 24.68 -12.10
N SER A 18 -11.55 23.98 -13.03
CA SER A 18 -12.93 24.24 -13.42
C SER A 18 -13.89 24.02 -12.25
N TYR A 19 -13.67 22.99 -11.43
CA TYR A 19 -14.46 22.74 -10.22
C TYR A 19 -14.32 23.88 -9.22
N ASN A 20 -13.09 24.23 -8.81
CA ASN A 20 -12.82 25.26 -7.82
C ASN A 20 -13.14 26.70 -8.27
N SER A 21 -13.28 26.94 -9.58
CA SER A 21 -13.73 28.22 -10.11
C SER A 21 -15.22 28.50 -9.89
N ARG A 22 -16.00 27.45 -9.58
CA ARG A 22 -17.43 27.54 -9.37
C ARG A 22 -17.75 28.15 -8.00
N PRO A 23 -18.71 29.07 -7.90
CA PRO A 23 -19.10 29.67 -6.62
C PRO A 23 -20.01 28.77 -5.78
N ASP A 24 -20.70 27.81 -6.41
CA ASP A 24 -21.69 26.90 -5.81
C ASP A 24 -21.09 25.64 -5.18
N VAL A 25 -19.76 25.51 -5.15
CA VAL A 25 -19.08 24.32 -4.63
C VAL A 25 -18.10 24.67 -3.52
N GLN A 26 -17.87 23.70 -2.63
CA GLN A 26 -16.78 23.80 -1.68
C GLN A 26 -15.46 23.47 -2.41
N LYS A 27 -14.52 24.41 -2.39
CA LYS A 27 -13.21 24.22 -3.04
C LYS A 27 -12.46 23.04 -2.41
N VAL A 28 -11.87 22.23 -3.27
CA VAL A 28 -11.01 21.11 -2.85
C VAL A 28 -9.53 21.44 -3.11
N PRO A 29 -8.61 21.05 -2.22
CA PRO A 29 -7.18 21.35 -2.40
C PRO A 29 -6.53 20.42 -3.44
N TYR A 30 -5.37 20.81 -3.96
CA TYR A 30 -4.48 19.83 -4.61
C TYR A 30 -3.91 18.88 -3.56
N ILE A 31 -3.69 17.62 -3.94
CA ILE A 31 -3.03 16.63 -3.11
C ILE A 31 -1.72 16.25 -3.79
N VAL A 32 -0.62 16.32 -3.06
CA VAL A 32 0.70 15.92 -3.55
C VAL A 32 1.20 14.78 -2.67
N PHE A 33 1.38 13.62 -3.27
CA PHE A 33 2.04 12.48 -2.66
C PHE A 33 3.53 12.55 -2.95
N ILE A 34 4.35 12.53 -1.89
CA ILE A 34 5.81 12.57 -1.99
C ILE A 34 6.36 11.27 -1.41
N ILE A 35 7.10 10.53 -2.22
CA ILE A 35 7.80 9.30 -1.82
C ILE A 35 9.29 9.58 -1.97
N ASP A 36 10.00 9.70 -0.85
CA ASP A 36 11.42 10.07 -0.83
C ASP A 36 12.34 8.92 -1.33
N GLU A 37 11.96 7.68 -1.05
CA GLU A 37 12.66 6.49 -1.52
C GLU A 37 11.67 5.44 -2.03
N LEU A 38 11.45 5.44 -3.35
CA LEU A 38 10.58 4.48 -4.03
C LEU A 38 11.09 3.05 -3.91
N ALA A 39 12.42 2.84 -3.82
CA ALA A 39 12.99 1.50 -3.79
C ALA A 39 12.53 0.72 -2.55
N ASP A 40 12.37 1.38 -1.41
CA ASP A 40 11.91 0.71 -0.18
C ASP A 40 10.49 0.17 -0.33
N LEU A 41 9.63 0.95 -0.99
CA LEU A 41 8.27 0.53 -1.30
C LEU A 41 8.26 -0.64 -2.30
N MET A 42 9.11 -0.58 -3.31
CA MET A 42 9.25 -1.63 -4.33
C MET A 42 9.87 -2.93 -3.77
N ILE A 43 10.71 -2.85 -2.74
CA ILE A 43 11.23 -4.04 -2.06
C ILE A 43 10.15 -4.69 -1.20
N PHE A 44 9.32 -3.89 -0.53
CA PHE A 44 8.31 -4.38 0.39
C PHE A 44 7.06 -4.95 -0.32
N ALA A 45 6.55 -4.23 -1.32
CA ALA A 45 5.30 -4.57 -2.00
C ALA A 45 5.33 -4.13 -3.49
N PRO A 46 6.19 -4.74 -4.34
CA PRO A 46 6.45 -4.25 -5.70
C PRO A 46 5.18 -4.19 -6.57
N ARG A 47 4.33 -5.22 -6.49
CA ARG A 47 3.14 -5.33 -7.34
C ARG A 47 2.11 -4.27 -6.98
N GLU A 48 1.77 -4.18 -5.69
CA GLU A 48 0.79 -3.22 -5.17
C GLU A 48 1.28 -1.78 -5.38
N ALA A 49 2.56 -1.52 -5.13
CA ALA A 49 3.17 -0.22 -5.34
C ALA A 49 3.09 0.21 -6.82
N GLU A 50 3.52 -0.65 -7.74
CA GLU A 50 3.46 -0.36 -9.18
C GLU A 50 2.03 -0.13 -9.66
N GLU A 51 1.08 -0.96 -9.22
CA GLU A 51 -0.33 -0.83 -9.58
C GLU A 51 -0.90 0.51 -9.12
N HIS A 52 -0.72 0.87 -7.85
CA HIS A 52 -1.25 2.11 -7.29
C HIS A 52 -0.58 3.36 -7.89
N ILE A 53 0.75 3.35 -8.04
CA ILE A 53 1.49 4.45 -8.67
C ILE A 53 1.02 4.65 -10.11
N THR A 54 0.91 3.57 -10.88
CA THR A 54 0.50 3.62 -12.28
C THR A 54 -0.94 4.12 -12.42
N ARG A 55 -1.86 3.62 -11.58
CA ARG A 55 -3.26 4.05 -11.57
C ARG A 55 -3.41 5.55 -11.26
N ILE A 56 -2.67 6.04 -10.27
CA ILE A 56 -2.64 7.47 -9.95
C ILE A 56 -2.04 8.25 -11.13
N ALA A 57 -0.87 7.86 -11.65
CA ALA A 57 -0.22 8.55 -12.76
C ALA A 57 -1.11 8.68 -14.01
N GLN A 58 -1.93 7.67 -14.31
CA GLN A 58 -2.86 7.66 -15.45
C GLN A 58 -4.05 8.59 -15.29
N MET A 59 -4.68 8.61 -14.11
CA MET A 59 -6.03 9.16 -13.95
C MET A 59 -6.06 10.41 -13.04
N ALA A 60 -5.01 10.68 -12.28
CA ALA A 60 -5.07 11.67 -11.22
C ALA A 60 -5.04 13.14 -11.70
N ARG A 61 -4.49 13.40 -12.91
CA ARG A 61 -4.22 14.75 -13.43
C ARG A 61 -5.44 15.69 -13.34
N ALA A 62 -6.60 15.25 -13.83
CA ALA A 62 -7.80 16.08 -13.80
C ALA A 62 -8.33 16.29 -12.37
N THR A 63 -8.06 15.37 -11.45
CA THR A 63 -8.53 15.43 -10.07
C THR A 63 -7.65 16.27 -9.15
N GLY A 64 -6.53 16.83 -9.65
CA GLY A 64 -5.59 17.62 -8.86
C GLY A 64 -4.81 16.79 -7.84
N ILE A 65 -4.57 15.51 -8.14
CA ILE A 65 -3.72 14.62 -7.34
C ILE A 65 -2.41 14.41 -8.12
N HIS A 66 -1.28 14.62 -7.47
CA HIS A 66 0.05 14.61 -8.09
C HIS A 66 1.01 13.69 -7.30
N LEU A 67 1.96 13.09 -8.01
CA LEU A 67 3.00 12.25 -7.44
C LEU A 67 4.37 12.90 -7.64
N ILE A 68 5.18 12.87 -6.60
CA ILE A 68 6.62 13.11 -6.63
C ILE A 68 7.28 11.84 -6.10
N LEU A 69 7.99 11.14 -6.98
CA LEU A 69 8.70 9.91 -6.67
C LEU A 69 10.19 10.18 -6.76
N ALA A 70 10.90 9.94 -5.67
CA ALA A 70 12.35 10.02 -5.59
C ALA A 70 12.92 8.63 -5.25
N THR A 71 14.15 8.40 -5.68
CA THR A 71 14.91 7.20 -5.33
C THR A 71 16.40 7.45 -5.55
N GLN A 72 17.23 6.85 -4.71
CA GLN A 72 18.68 6.79 -4.91
C GLN A 72 19.12 5.55 -5.69
N ARG A 73 18.20 4.63 -6.00
CA ARG A 73 18.45 3.36 -6.68
C ARG A 73 17.78 3.34 -8.05
N PRO A 74 18.40 3.98 -9.07
CA PRO A 74 17.86 4.03 -10.43
C PRO A 74 18.07 2.68 -11.15
N SER A 75 17.38 1.62 -10.70
CA SER A 75 17.34 0.32 -11.36
C SER A 75 16.02 0.08 -12.09
N VAL A 76 16.03 -0.84 -13.06
CA VAL A 76 14.82 -1.23 -13.82
C VAL A 76 13.76 -1.90 -12.95
N ASP A 77 14.17 -2.50 -11.82
CA ASP A 77 13.27 -3.15 -10.86
C ASP A 77 12.56 -2.13 -9.97
N VAL A 78 13.14 -0.94 -9.79
CA VAL A 78 12.55 0.17 -9.04
C VAL A 78 11.75 1.09 -9.95
N ILE A 79 12.34 1.47 -11.10
CA ILE A 79 11.74 2.36 -12.09
C ILE A 79 11.33 1.54 -13.30
N THR A 80 10.17 0.92 -13.20
CA THR A 80 9.68 -0.03 -14.21
C THR A 80 9.25 0.67 -15.50
N GLY A 81 9.11 -0.12 -16.58
CA GLY A 81 8.60 0.38 -17.85
C GLY A 81 7.18 0.96 -17.77
N LEU A 82 6.31 0.35 -16.95
CA LEU A 82 4.93 0.80 -16.76
C LEU A 82 4.89 2.17 -16.06
N MET A 83 5.72 2.37 -15.03
CA MET A 83 5.84 3.68 -14.39
C MET A 83 6.32 4.74 -15.39
N LYS A 84 7.38 4.42 -16.16
CA LYS A 84 7.92 5.35 -17.16
C LYS A 84 6.90 5.74 -18.23
N ALA A 85 6.05 4.82 -18.66
CA ALA A 85 5.01 5.09 -19.65
C ALA A 85 3.97 6.11 -19.15
N ASN A 86 3.76 6.23 -17.83
CA ASN A 86 2.72 7.08 -17.24
C ASN A 86 3.29 8.31 -16.50
N ILE A 87 4.60 8.38 -16.28
CA ILE A 87 5.30 9.49 -15.62
C ILE A 87 6.28 10.11 -16.62
N PRO A 88 5.80 11.06 -17.46
CA PRO A 88 6.59 11.61 -18.57
C PRO A 88 7.57 12.71 -18.14
N SER A 89 7.30 13.41 -17.02
CA SER A 89 8.22 14.41 -16.48
C SER A 89 9.21 13.78 -15.54
N ARG A 90 10.51 13.94 -15.80
CA ARG A 90 11.58 13.26 -15.06
C ARG A 90 12.73 14.20 -14.73
N MET A 91 13.37 13.96 -13.60
CA MET A 91 14.57 14.67 -13.17
C MET A 91 15.62 13.64 -12.79
N ALA A 92 16.85 13.84 -13.24
CA ALA A 92 17.99 13.06 -12.80
C ALA A 92 19.09 13.99 -12.30
N PHE A 93 19.54 13.75 -11.06
CA PHE A 93 20.79 14.29 -10.55
C PHE A 93 21.97 13.43 -11.06
N ASN A 94 23.19 13.74 -10.61
CA ASN A 94 24.34 12.90 -10.93
C ASN A 94 24.10 11.43 -10.52
N VAL A 95 24.28 10.53 -11.47
CA VAL A 95 24.17 9.08 -11.30
C VAL A 95 25.50 8.39 -11.61
N PRO A 96 25.77 7.20 -11.07
CA PRO A 96 27.08 6.55 -11.21
C PRO A 96 27.42 6.11 -12.63
N SER A 97 26.43 5.72 -13.42
CA SER A 97 26.66 5.13 -14.74
C SER A 97 25.70 5.60 -15.82
N LEU A 98 26.12 5.39 -17.07
CA LEU A 98 25.28 5.62 -18.24
C LEU A 98 24.03 4.72 -18.25
N VAL A 99 24.11 3.52 -17.64
CA VAL A 99 22.96 2.61 -17.49
C VAL A 99 21.93 3.27 -16.58
N ASP A 100 22.35 3.79 -15.43
CA ASP A 100 21.48 4.49 -14.46
C ASP A 100 20.81 5.72 -15.10
N SER A 101 21.55 6.48 -15.91
CA SER A 101 21.00 7.62 -16.64
C SER A 101 19.87 7.18 -17.58
N ARG A 102 20.04 6.05 -18.28
CA ARG A 102 19.00 5.50 -19.15
C ARG A 102 17.81 4.95 -18.39
N VAL A 103 18.00 4.42 -17.18
CA VAL A 103 16.87 3.98 -16.36
C VAL A 103 15.94 5.16 -16.06
N VAL A 104 16.49 6.32 -15.68
CA VAL A 104 15.68 7.50 -15.31
C VAL A 104 15.21 8.30 -16.53
N LEU A 105 16.10 8.61 -17.48
CA LEU A 105 15.82 9.56 -18.57
C LEU A 105 15.59 8.91 -19.95
N ASP A 106 15.72 7.59 -20.06
CA ASP A 106 15.77 6.85 -21.34
C ASP A 106 16.93 7.31 -22.27
N MET A 107 17.88 8.09 -21.76
CA MET A 107 19.02 8.63 -22.51
C MET A 107 20.25 8.83 -21.61
N PRO A 108 21.47 8.87 -22.18
CA PRO A 108 22.67 9.22 -21.43
C PRO A 108 22.71 10.72 -21.09
N GLY A 109 23.49 11.09 -20.10
CA GLY A 109 23.81 12.47 -19.76
C GLY A 109 23.90 12.73 -18.26
N ALA A 110 23.10 12.04 -17.44
CA ALA A 110 23.08 12.26 -16.01
C ALA A 110 24.39 11.79 -15.33
N GLU A 111 25.07 10.80 -15.91
CA GLU A 111 26.37 10.31 -15.45
C GLU A 111 27.50 11.35 -15.58
N LYS A 112 27.26 12.41 -16.37
CA LYS A 112 28.24 13.50 -16.63
C LYS A 112 27.99 14.73 -15.77
N LEU A 113 26.95 14.73 -14.94
CA LEU A 113 26.66 15.84 -14.03
C LEU A 113 27.71 15.93 -12.94
N VAL A 114 27.92 17.12 -12.38
CA VAL A 114 28.98 17.36 -11.39
C VAL A 114 28.51 17.18 -9.93
N GLY A 115 27.23 16.83 -9.73
CA GLY A 115 26.60 16.68 -8.41
C GLY A 115 26.20 18.02 -7.79
N ARG A 116 25.98 18.04 -6.46
CA ARG A 116 25.66 19.26 -5.67
C ARG A 116 24.55 20.13 -6.29
N GLY A 117 23.44 19.51 -6.68
CA GLY A 117 22.29 20.20 -7.26
C GLY A 117 22.29 20.29 -8.79
N ASP A 118 23.37 19.94 -9.48
CA ASP A 118 23.38 19.83 -10.94
C ASP A 118 22.48 18.67 -11.40
N MET A 119 21.52 18.96 -12.28
CA MET A 119 20.50 18.02 -12.73
C MET A 119 20.12 18.18 -14.20
N LEU A 120 19.57 17.12 -14.77
CA LEU A 120 18.85 17.13 -16.04
C LEU A 120 17.35 17.02 -15.76
N TYR A 121 16.58 17.99 -16.25
CA TYR A 121 15.11 17.98 -16.21
C TYR A 121 14.55 17.70 -17.60
N LEU A 122 13.81 16.61 -17.73
CA LEU A 122 13.05 16.24 -18.92
C LEU A 122 11.56 16.53 -18.67
N PRO A 123 11.01 17.63 -19.19
CA PRO A 123 9.58 17.88 -19.11
C PRO A 123 8.82 17.00 -20.10
N SER A 124 7.52 16.79 -19.85
CA SER A 124 6.68 15.91 -20.66
C SER A 124 6.46 16.36 -22.11
N ASP A 125 6.76 17.61 -22.43
CA ASP A 125 6.52 18.24 -23.73
C ASP A 125 7.79 18.38 -24.59
N GLN A 126 8.95 17.91 -24.11
CA GLN A 126 10.22 18.04 -24.82
C GLN A 126 10.89 16.69 -25.01
N ALA A 127 11.57 16.54 -26.15
CA ALA A 127 12.32 15.34 -26.48
C ALA A 127 13.72 15.28 -25.83
N LYS A 128 14.23 16.42 -25.33
CA LYS A 128 15.57 16.52 -24.73
C LYS A 128 15.49 17.23 -23.37
N PRO A 129 16.28 16.77 -22.38
CA PRO A 129 16.32 17.40 -21.07
C PRO A 129 17.06 18.74 -21.14
N LYS A 130 16.69 19.62 -20.22
CA LYS A 130 17.41 20.86 -19.92
C LYS A 130 18.29 20.63 -18.70
N ARG A 131 19.55 21.06 -18.78
CA ARG A 131 20.44 21.08 -17.60
C ARG A 131 20.07 22.26 -16.71
N ILE A 132 19.88 22.01 -15.43
CA ILE A 132 19.45 22.98 -14.43
C ILE A 132 20.35 22.84 -13.20
N GLN A 133 20.71 23.96 -12.59
CA GLN A 133 21.33 23.98 -11.28
C GLN A 133 20.23 24.15 -10.21
N GLY A 134 20.06 23.13 -9.38
CA GLY A 134 19.13 23.15 -8.26
C GLY A 134 19.57 24.16 -7.19
N PRO A 135 18.63 24.91 -6.60
CA PRO A 135 18.93 25.78 -5.48
C PRO A 135 19.33 24.93 -4.27
N TYR A 136 20.33 25.39 -3.54
CA TYR A 136 20.72 24.80 -2.27
C TYR A 136 19.88 25.41 -1.13
N LEU A 137 19.26 24.56 -0.32
CA LEU A 137 18.66 24.94 0.95
C LEU A 137 19.44 24.28 2.08
N SER A 138 19.85 25.08 3.06
CA SER A 138 20.48 24.54 4.27
C SER A 138 19.43 23.98 5.24
N GLU A 139 19.83 23.07 6.13
CA GLU A 139 18.95 22.55 7.19
C GLU A 139 18.38 23.67 8.07
N LYS A 140 19.15 24.74 8.27
CA LYS A 140 18.71 25.93 9.01
C LYS A 140 17.58 26.63 8.27
N ASP A 141 17.70 26.82 6.95
CA ASP A 141 16.65 27.45 6.15
C ASP A 141 15.39 26.61 6.11
N ILE A 142 15.52 25.28 5.98
CA ILE A 142 14.40 24.34 6.06
C ILE A 142 13.70 24.48 7.42
N SER A 143 14.45 24.44 8.52
CA SER A 143 13.90 24.57 9.87
C SER A 143 13.14 25.89 10.05
N ASN A 144 13.72 26.99 9.59
CA ASN A 144 13.09 28.31 9.65
C ASN A 144 11.78 28.36 8.86
N ILE A 145 11.74 27.77 7.66
CA ILE A 145 10.54 27.70 6.81
C ILE A 145 9.46 26.85 7.49
N VAL A 146 9.82 25.68 8.03
CA VAL A 146 8.88 24.80 8.73
C VAL A 146 8.29 25.49 9.95
N GLU A 147 9.11 26.19 10.75
CA GLU A 147 8.63 26.92 11.92
C GLU A 147 7.71 28.08 11.52
N PHE A 148 8.08 28.83 10.48
CA PHE A 148 7.26 29.89 9.91
C PHE A 148 5.88 29.37 9.47
N LEU A 149 5.84 28.22 8.79
CA LEU A 149 4.60 27.59 8.34
C LEU A 149 3.76 27.08 9.52
N LYS A 150 4.37 26.45 10.53
CA LYS A 150 3.67 25.97 11.73
C LYS A 150 3.02 27.11 12.52
N LYS A 151 3.66 28.28 12.57
CA LYS A 151 3.14 29.48 13.26
C LYS A 151 1.95 30.14 12.55
N ARG A 152 1.83 29.97 11.23
CA ARG A 152 0.82 30.64 10.39
C ARG A 152 -0.30 29.73 9.91
N THR A 153 -0.08 28.42 9.95
CA THR A 153 -1.08 27.44 9.53
C THR A 153 -2.06 27.16 10.67
N PRO A 154 -3.38 27.06 10.40
CA PRO A 154 -4.35 26.55 11.36
C PRO A 154 -3.97 25.16 11.89
N VAL A 155 -4.67 24.70 12.93
CA VAL A 155 -4.51 23.34 13.45
C VAL A 155 -4.60 22.33 12.30
N VAL A 156 -3.58 21.50 12.17
CA VAL A 156 -3.52 20.47 11.13
C VAL A 156 -4.45 19.34 11.55
N HIS A 157 -5.47 19.09 10.73
CA HIS A 157 -6.36 17.96 10.87
C HIS A 157 -5.83 16.80 10.03
N TYR A 158 -5.21 15.81 10.68
CA TYR A 158 -4.78 14.59 10.03
C TYR A 158 -6.00 13.70 9.76
N THR A 159 -6.03 13.08 8.59
CA THR A 159 -7.07 12.11 8.22
C THR A 159 -6.57 10.72 8.57
N GLU A 160 -6.98 10.20 9.73
CA GLU A 160 -6.54 8.89 10.27
C GLU A 160 -6.85 7.73 9.31
N GLU A 161 -7.95 7.83 8.55
CA GLU A 161 -8.33 6.85 7.52
C GLU A 161 -7.23 6.59 6.48
N VAL A 162 -6.33 7.54 6.23
CA VAL A 162 -5.24 7.38 5.25
C VAL A 162 -4.22 6.33 5.72
N THR A 163 -4.01 6.22 7.04
CA THR A 163 -3.04 5.28 7.64
C THR A 163 -3.68 4.00 8.15
N GLU A 164 -4.97 4.03 8.45
CA GLU A 164 -5.70 2.92 9.07
C GLU A 164 -6.46 2.04 8.07
N GLN A 165 -6.58 2.46 6.81
CA GLN A 165 -7.23 1.64 5.78
C GLN A 165 -6.43 0.36 5.48
N ASP A 166 -7.06 -0.78 5.75
CA ASP A 166 -6.56 -2.09 5.35
C ASP A 166 -6.44 -2.18 3.81
N ILE A 167 -5.21 -2.38 3.33
CA ILE A 167 -4.83 -2.55 1.91
C ILE A 167 -5.60 -3.73 1.24
N SER A 168 -6.31 -4.57 2.01
CA SER A 168 -7.02 -5.74 1.51
C SER A 168 -8.27 -5.47 0.67
N SER A 169 -8.71 -4.23 0.47
CA SER A 169 -10.03 -3.93 -0.12
C SER A 169 -10.06 -3.49 -1.58
N VAL A 170 -8.93 -3.38 -2.28
CA VAL A 170 -8.89 -2.88 -3.69
C VAL A 170 -8.56 -3.96 -4.73
N SER A 171 -8.42 -5.24 -4.35
CA SER A 171 -8.15 -6.34 -5.31
C SER A 171 -9.43 -6.86 -5.99
N GLY A 172 -10.06 -6.01 -6.80
CA GLY A 172 -11.00 -6.44 -7.82
C GLY A 172 -10.27 -6.96 -9.06
N GLY A 173 -9.93 -8.25 -9.10
CA GLY A 173 -9.51 -8.95 -10.33
C GLY A 173 -8.37 -9.95 -10.16
N SER A 174 -8.72 -11.24 -10.06
CA SER A 174 -7.98 -12.47 -10.45
C SER A 174 -6.44 -12.42 -10.53
N ARG A 175 -5.63 -13.28 -9.91
CA ARG A 175 -5.78 -14.59 -9.25
C ARG A 175 -4.39 -14.94 -8.66
N SER A 176 -4.31 -15.42 -7.42
CA SER A 176 -3.48 -16.57 -6.99
C SER A 176 -3.59 -16.73 -5.46
N GLY A 177 -4.09 -17.89 -5.03
CA GLY A 177 -4.34 -18.23 -3.64
C GLY A 177 -5.80 -18.66 -3.47
N GLY A 178 -6.07 -19.94 -3.78
CA GLY A 178 -7.42 -20.51 -3.81
C GLY A 178 -8.25 -20.15 -2.57
N MET A 179 -9.28 -19.36 -2.79
CA MET A 179 -10.44 -19.30 -1.90
C MET A 179 -11.11 -20.67 -1.96
N SER A 180 -10.90 -21.49 -0.94
CA SER A 180 -11.87 -22.53 -0.59
C SER A 180 -13.20 -21.82 -0.32
N GLY A 181 -14.28 -22.35 -0.88
CA GLY A 181 -15.58 -21.67 -1.05
C GLY A 181 -16.39 -21.35 0.21
N ASP A 182 -15.74 -21.01 1.33
CA ASP A 182 -16.39 -20.82 2.62
C ASP A 182 -15.92 -19.55 3.38
N GLY A 183 -15.27 -18.60 2.68
CA GLY A 183 -14.83 -17.32 3.28
C GLY A 183 -13.68 -17.42 4.30
N GLN A 184 -13.15 -18.63 4.53
CA GLN A 184 -12.02 -18.88 5.42
C GLN A 184 -10.67 -18.62 4.72
N ASP A 185 -9.67 -18.14 5.47
CA ASP A 185 -8.30 -17.99 4.95
C ASP A 185 -7.74 -19.37 4.52
N PRO A 186 -7.01 -19.48 3.41
CA PRO A 186 -6.41 -20.75 2.97
C PRO A 186 -5.51 -21.44 4.01
N LEU A 187 -4.99 -20.68 4.98
CA LEU A 187 -4.16 -21.19 6.08
C LEU A 187 -4.95 -21.48 7.36
N PHE A 188 -6.27 -21.34 7.35
CA PHE A 188 -7.14 -21.51 8.53
C PHE A 188 -6.92 -22.87 9.23
N ASN A 189 -6.98 -23.98 8.49
CA ASN A 189 -6.76 -25.31 9.05
C ASN A 189 -5.33 -25.49 9.59
N LYS A 190 -4.33 -24.94 8.91
CA LYS A 190 -2.92 -24.98 9.38
C LYS A 190 -2.70 -24.14 10.64
N ALA A 191 -3.43 -23.03 10.77
CA ALA A 191 -3.43 -22.20 11.97
C ALA A 191 -4.06 -22.92 13.16
N LEU A 192 -5.16 -23.65 12.91
CA LEU A 192 -5.83 -24.48 13.90
C LEU A 192 -4.89 -25.58 14.42
N ASP A 193 -4.19 -26.29 13.54
CA ASP A 193 -3.17 -27.28 13.93
C ASP A 193 -2.06 -26.65 14.79
N ALA A 194 -1.55 -25.47 14.38
CA ALA A 194 -0.50 -24.78 15.11
C ALA A 194 -0.93 -24.34 16.51
N ILE A 195 -2.17 -23.87 16.65
CA ILE A 195 -2.74 -23.44 17.93
C ILE A 195 -3.01 -24.64 18.84
N TYR A 196 -3.46 -25.78 18.30
CA TYR A 196 -3.63 -27.01 19.09
C TYR A 196 -2.30 -27.60 19.56
N GLN A 197 -1.25 -27.53 18.75
CA GLN A 197 0.09 -27.99 19.13
C GLN A 197 0.72 -27.13 20.22
N ASP A 198 0.63 -25.80 20.10
CA ASP A 198 1.25 -24.87 21.05
C ASP A 198 0.36 -24.55 22.27
N GLY A 199 -0.92 -24.92 22.23
CA GLY A 199 -1.90 -24.72 23.31
C GLY A 199 -2.25 -23.26 23.59
N LYS A 200 -1.89 -22.33 22.70
CA LYS A 200 -2.11 -20.88 22.84
C LYS A 200 -2.47 -20.26 21.49
N ALA A 201 -3.42 -19.33 21.48
CA ALA A 201 -3.79 -18.59 20.28
C ALA A 201 -3.31 -17.12 20.38
N SER A 202 -2.39 -16.73 19.49
CA SER A 202 -1.95 -15.34 19.34
C SER A 202 -1.48 -15.04 17.91
N ALA A 203 -1.63 -13.79 17.47
CA ALA A 203 -1.18 -13.37 16.15
C ALA A 203 0.32 -13.64 15.96
N SER A 204 1.16 -13.31 16.95
CA SER A 204 2.61 -13.54 16.89
C SER A 204 3.01 -15.01 16.76
N LEU A 205 2.23 -15.93 17.34
CA LEU A 205 2.45 -17.36 17.18
C LEU A 205 2.18 -17.80 15.73
N LEU A 206 1.06 -17.35 15.16
CA LEU A 206 0.71 -17.67 13.77
C LEU A 206 1.67 -17.04 12.77
N GLN A 207 2.16 -15.83 13.03
CA GLN A 207 3.20 -15.20 12.19
C GLN A 207 4.43 -16.10 12.06
N ARG A 208 4.93 -16.63 13.19
CA ARG A 208 6.13 -17.48 13.21
C ARG A 208 5.86 -18.88 12.64
N ARG A 209 4.72 -19.49 12.96
CA ARG A 209 4.38 -20.86 12.54
C ARG A 209 4.00 -20.95 11.06
N LEU A 210 3.36 -19.92 10.51
CA LEU A 210 2.83 -19.92 9.15
C LEU A 210 3.60 -19.01 8.20
N SER A 211 4.64 -18.31 8.68
CA SER A 211 5.41 -17.33 7.90
C SER A 211 4.52 -16.27 7.23
N VAL A 212 3.54 -15.75 7.99
CA VAL A 212 2.59 -14.73 7.53
C VAL A 212 2.81 -13.40 8.25
N GLY A 213 2.41 -12.29 7.60
CA GLY A 213 2.41 -10.96 8.21
C GLY A 213 1.39 -10.84 9.36
N TYR A 214 1.57 -9.82 10.22
CA TYR A 214 0.73 -9.61 11.41
C TYR A 214 -0.76 -9.47 11.08
N SER A 215 -1.09 -8.69 10.04
CA SER A 215 -2.47 -8.45 9.61
C SER A 215 -3.19 -9.74 9.20
N ARG A 216 -2.52 -10.61 8.44
CA ARG A 216 -3.08 -11.91 8.05
C ARG A 216 -3.20 -12.84 9.26
N ALA A 217 -2.22 -12.85 10.16
CA ALA A 217 -2.29 -13.61 11.40
C ALA A 217 -3.45 -13.16 12.30
N ALA A 218 -3.67 -11.85 12.45
CA ALA A 218 -4.77 -11.27 13.20
C ALA A 218 -6.13 -11.66 12.59
N ARG A 219 -6.26 -11.55 11.26
CA ARG A 219 -7.48 -11.99 10.55
C ARG A 219 -7.79 -13.47 10.76
N ILE A 220 -6.78 -14.34 10.71
CA ILE A 220 -6.97 -15.77 10.98
C ILE A 220 -7.41 -15.99 12.43
N ILE A 221 -6.85 -15.25 13.40
CA ILE A 221 -7.28 -15.27 14.80
C ILE A 221 -8.75 -14.83 14.94
N ASP A 222 -9.17 -13.79 14.25
CA ASP A 222 -10.56 -13.30 14.29
C ASP A 222 -11.52 -14.31 13.65
N GLN A 223 -11.12 -14.97 12.55
CA GLN A 223 -11.90 -16.07 11.97
C GLN A 223 -12.03 -17.25 12.92
N LEU A 224 -10.96 -17.62 13.63
CA LEU A 224 -10.99 -18.69 14.64
C LEU A 224 -11.88 -18.33 15.84
N GLN A 225 -11.94 -17.05 16.22
CA GLN A 225 -12.86 -16.57 17.25
C GLN A 225 -14.31 -16.63 16.76
N ALA A 226 -14.58 -16.14 15.54
CA ALA A 226 -15.91 -16.18 14.94
C ALA A 226 -16.43 -17.61 14.77
N ALA A 227 -15.54 -18.56 14.49
CA ALA A 227 -15.82 -19.99 14.44
C ALA A 227 -15.95 -20.67 15.83
N GLY A 228 -15.81 -19.93 16.93
CA GLY A 228 -15.97 -20.44 18.29
C GLY A 228 -14.82 -21.32 18.80
N ILE A 229 -13.68 -21.36 18.10
CA ILE A 229 -12.53 -22.21 18.44
C ILE A 229 -11.69 -21.58 19.57
N ILE A 230 -11.62 -20.25 19.61
CA ILE A 230 -10.87 -19.48 20.62
C ILE A 230 -11.75 -18.44 21.29
N GLY A 231 -11.42 -18.12 22.55
CA GLY A 231 -12.15 -17.16 23.36
C GLY A 231 -11.94 -15.69 22.97
N PRO A 232 -12.75 -14.79 23.56
CA PRO A 232 -12.61 -13.36 23.37
C PRO A 232 -11.26 -12.86 23.90
N GLN A 233 -10.80 -11.74 23.36
CA GLN A 233 -9.54 -11.14 23.75
C GLN A 233 -9.59 -10.67 25.23
N GLN A 234 -8.70 -11.22 26.06
CA GLN A 234 -8.49 -10.77 27.44
C GLN A 234 -7.20 -9.93 27.53
N GLY A 235 -7.26 -8.68 27.09
CA GLY A 235 -6.11 -7.75 27.12
C GLY A 235 -4.95 -8.21 26.23
N SER A 236 -3.73 -8.17 26.76
CA SER A 236 -2.49 -8.58 26.06
C SER A 236 -2.17 -10.09 26.18
N LYS A 237 -3.02 -10.86 26.86
CA LYS A 237 -2.79 -12.30 27.08
C LYS A 237 -3.22 -13.12 25.86
N PRO A 238 -2.55 -14.27 25.60
CA PRO A 238 -3.00 -15.23 24.59
C PRO A 238 -4.42 -15.69 24.85
N ARG A 239 -5.21 -15.88 23.79
CA ARG A 239 -6.62 -16.30 23.89
C ARG A 239 -6.67 -17.78 24.30
N GLU A 240 -7.61 -18.09 25.17
CA GLU A 240 -7.91 -19.48 25.59
C GLU A 240 -8.59 -20.24 24.46
N ILE A 241 -8.26 -21.52 24.29
CA ILE A 241 -8.84 -22.40 23.28
C ILE A 241 -10.11 -23.02 23.87
N LEU A 242 -11.26 -22.78 23.25
CA LEU A 242 -12.58 -23.16 23.78
C LEU A 242 -13.00 -24.55 23.33
N SER A 243 -12.72 -24.93 22.07
CA SER A 243 -12.98 -26.28 21.58
C SER A 243 -11.68 -27.03 21.46
N ARG A 244 -11.44 -28.04 22.29
CA ARG A 244 -10.50 -29.11 21.93
C ARG A 244 -11.34 -30.07 21.09
N GLY A 245 -11.32 -29.90 19.77
CA GLY A 245 -12.08 -30.76 18.87
C GLY A 245 -11.69 -32.22 19.09
N THR A 246 -12.52 -32.95 19.84
CA THR A 246 -12.71 -34.39 19.74
C THR A 246 -13.18 -34.68 18.33
N ALA A 247 -12.22 -34.81 17.41
CA ALA A 247 -12.41 -35.38 16.07
C ALA A 247 -12.12 -36.89 16.09
N ALA A 248 -12.43 -37.53 17.21
CA ALA A 248 -12.59 -38.97 17.38
C ALA A 248 -13.77 -39.13 18.34
N THR A 249 -14.62 -40.14 18.13
CA THR A 249 -15.81 -40.50 18.95
C THR A 249 -17.16 -39.89 18.55
N GLN A 250 -17.42 -39.59 17.28
CA GLN A 250 -18.83 -39.46 16.80
C GLN A 250 -19.15 -40.28 15.53
N SER A 251 -18.32 -41.29 15.23
CA SER A 251 -18.60 -42.28 14.17
C SER A 251 -18.68 -43.73 14.67
N GLU A 252 -18.56 -43.98 15.98
CA GLU A 252 -18.71 -45.33 16.56
C GLU A 252 -19.96 -45.49 17.44
N GLU A 253 -20.58 -44.39 17.90
CA GLU A 253 -21.74 -44.48 18.80
C GLU A 253 -23.10 -44.55 18.07
N SER A 254 -23.11 -44.34 16.74
CA SER A 254 -24.28 -44.57 15.88
C SER A 254 -24.31 -45.95 15.23
N LEU A 255 -23.30 -46.80 15.46
CA LEU A 255 -23.25 -48.19 14.95
C LEU A 255 -23.52 -49.26 16.03
N ASN A 256 -23.60 -48.89 17.32
CA ASN A 256 -23.88 -49.83 18.42
C ASN A 256 -25.26 -49.66 19.08
N LEU A 257 -26.17 -48.88 18.48
CA LEU A 257 -27.56 -48.74 18.95
C LEU A 257 -28.59 -49.39 18.02
N GLU A 258 -28.17 -49.96 16.88
CA GLU A 258 -29.04 -50.76 16.00
C GLU A 258 -28.91 -52.28 16.19
N GLU A 259 -27.95 -52.79 16.99
CA GLU A 259 -27.81 -54.22 17.27
C GLU A 259 -28.51 -54.71 18.57
N ASP A 260 -29.14 -53.81 19.35
CA ASP A 260 -29.81 -54.18 20.62
C ASP A 260 -31.34 -53.93 20.64
N LEU A 261 -31.98 -53.72 19.47
CA LEU A 261 -33.44 -53.51 19.39
C LEU A 261 -34.21 -54.35 18.36
N HIS A 262 -33.58 -55.33 17.72
CA HIS A 262 -34.24 -56.36 16.89
C HIS A 262 -33.40 -57.65 16.97
N MET A 263 -33.84 -58.85 17.36
CA MET A 263 -35.12 -59.54 17.10
C MET A 263 -35.81 -59.15 15.79
#